data_AF-A0A972NBJ2-F1
#
_entry.id   AF-A0A972NBJ2-F1
#
_cell.length_a   1.000
_cell.length_b   1.000
_cell.length_c   1.000
_cell.angle_alpha   90.00
_cell.angle_beta   90.00
_cell.angle_gamma   90.00
#
_symmetry.space_group_name_H-M   'P 1'
#
loop_
_entity.id
_entity.type
_entity.pdbx_description
1 polymer ?
#
loop_
_entity_poly.entity_id
_entity_poly.type
_entity_poly.pdbx_seq_one_letter_code
_entity_poly.pdbx_strand_id
1 'polypeptide(L)' 'MKIVVFVKVTPDTAATVKVDDAGNVTWGDAPLVLNPWDEY' A
#
# COMPACT_ATOMS: atom_id res chain seq x y z
N MET A 1 5.97 -28.48 -10.95
CA MET A 1 6.17 -27.74 -9.70
C MET A 1 5.24 -26.55 -9.70
N LYS A 2 4.47 -26.32 -8.63
CA LYS A 2 3.63 -25.12 -8.48
C LYS A 2 4.15 -24.31 -7.30
N ILE A 3 4.24 -23.00 -7.47
CA ILE A 3 4.69 -22.06 -6.45
C ILE A 3 3.55 -21.07 -6.25
N VAL A 4 3.18 -20.85 -4.99
CA VAL A 4 2.18 -19.86 -4.59
C VAL A 4 2.91 -18.82 -3.75
N VAL A 5 2.70 -17.55 -4.07
CA VAL A 5 3.30 -16.42 -3.37
C VAL A 5 2.20 -15.53 -2.82
N PHE A 6 2.46 -14.95 -1.65
CA PHE A 6 1.59 -13.94 -1.07
C PHE A 6 1.99 -12.58 -1.61
N VAL A 7 0.99 -11.79 -1.95
CA VAL A 7 1.18 -10.40 -2.40
C VAL A 7 0.28 -9.49 -1.58
N LYS A 8 0.72 -8.26 -1.40
CA LYS A 8 -0.06 -7.22 -0.74
C LYS A 8 -0.18 -6.01 -1.66
N VAL A 9 -1.40 -5.50 -1.73
CA VAL A 9 -1.67 -4.19 -2.31
C VAL A 9 -1.49 -3.14 -1.22
N THR A 10 -0.61 -2.17 -1.46
CA THR A 10 -0.26 -1.09 -0.52
C THR A 10 -0.41 0.28 -1.19
N PRO A 11 -0.59 1.37 -0.43
CA PRO A 11 -0.41 2.71 -0.98
C PRO A 11 0.97 2.85 -1.63
N ASP A 12 1.05 3.62 -2.69
CA ASP A 12 2.31 3.95 -3.37
C ASP A 12 3.37 4.43 -2.37
N THR A 13 4.62 4.02 -2.53
CA THR A 13 5.72 4.38 -1.61
C THR A 13 5.98 5.89 -1.55
N ALA A 14 5.58 6.65 -2.57
CA ALA A 14 5.61 8.12 -2.56
C ALA A 14 4.45 8.76 -1.78
N ALA A 15 3.48 7.97 -1.28
CA ALA A 15 2.36 8.47 -0.49
C ALA A 15 2.83 9.08 0.84
N THR A 16 2.14 10.16 1.27
CA THR A 16 2.38 10.79 2.56
C THR A 16 1.31 10.36 3.56
N VAL A 17 1.73 9.92 4.75
CA VAL A 17 0.82 9.65 5.87
C VAL A 17 0.19 10.97 6.33
N LYS A 18 -1.13 11.00 6.45
CA LYS A 18 -1.89 12.11 7.04
C LYS A 18 -2.81 11.61 8.14
N VAL A 19 -3.26 12.54 8.98
CA VAL A 19 -4.32 12.32 9.97
C VAL A 19 -5.49 13.18 9.56
N ASP A 20 -6.68 12.59 9.45
CA ASP A 20 -7.91 13.32 9.10
C ASP A 20 -8.51 14.05 10.32
N ASP A 21 -9.57 14.84 10.08
CA ASP A 21 -10.24 15.64 11.10
C ASP A 21 -10.92 14.78 12.20
N ALA A 22 -11.17 13.50 11.92
CA ALA A 22 -11.70 12.54 12.88
C ALA A 22 -10.59 11.78 13.65
N GLY A 23 -9.32 12.08 13.36
CA GLY A 23 -8.16 11.47 14.00
C GLY A 23 -7.71 10.14 13.38
N ASN A 24 -8.22 9.75 12.22
CA ASN A 24 -7.83 8.52 11.55
C ASN A 24 -6.57 8.72 10.70
N VAL A 25 -5.71 7.70 10.68
CA VAL A 25 -4.58 7.64 9.74
C VAL A 25 -5.11 7.36 8.34
N THR A 26 -4.73 8.21 7.38
CA THR A 26 -5.11 8.09 5.98
C THR A 26 -3.91 8.31 5.06
N TRP A 27 -3.97 7.72 3.88
CA TRP A 27 -3.01 7.91 2.79
C TRP A 27 -3.50 8.97 1.77
N GLY A 28 -4.62 9.62 2.08
CA GLY A 28 -5.30 10.53 1.15
C GLY A 28 -5.75 9.80 -0.11
N ASP A 29 -5.56 10.44 -1.26
CA ASP A 29 -5.92 9.90 -2.57
C ASP A 29 -4.79 9.08 -3.21
N ALA A 30 -3.82 8.61 -2.43
CA ALA A 30 -2.71 7.82 -2.94
C ALA A 30 -3.23 6.53 -3.59
N PRO A 31 -2.76 6.20 -4.81
CA PRO A 31 -3.19 4.99 -5.48
C PRO A 31 -2.70 3.76 -4.72
N LEU A 32 -3.49 2.69 -4.81
CA LEU A 32 -3.11 1.38 -4.32
C LEU A 32 -2.35 0.62 -5.41
N VAL A 33 -1.14 0.17 -5.09
CA VAL A 33 -0.20 -0.52 -5.99
C VAL A 33 0.22 -1.85 -5.40
N LEU A 34 0.78 -2.74 -6.22
CA LEU A 34 1.49 -3.92 -5.70
C LEU A 34 2.68 -3.44 -4.88
N ASN A 35 2.86 -4.00 -3.69
CA ASN A 35 4.01 -3.68 -2.87
C ASN A 35 5.30 -4.01 -3.64
N PRO A 36 6.27 -3.08 -3.75
CA PRO A 36 7.48 -3.29 -4.56
C PRO A 36 8.29 -4.55 -4.20
N TRP A 37 8.20 -5.01 -2.96
CA TRP A 37 8.86 -6.24 -2.52
C TRP A 37 8.20 -7.51 -3.08
N ASP A 38 6.91 -7.45 -3.37
CA ASP A 38 6.13 -8.58 -3.88
C ASP A 38 6.21 -8.70 -5.41
N GLU A 39 6.92 -7.78 -6.08
CA GLU A 39 7.29 -7.87 -7.50
C GLU A 39 8.45 -8.83 -7.76
N TYR A 40 9.17 -9.25 -6.72
CA TYR A 40 10.38 -10.08 -6.77
C TYR A 40 10.22 -11.36 -5.94
#